data_AF-A0A7X4W1L8-F1
#
_entry.id   AF-A0A7X4W1L8-F1
#
_cell.length_a   1.000
_cell.length_b   1.000
_cell.length_c   1.000
_cell.angle_alpha   90.00
_cell.angle_beta   90.00
_cell.angle_gamma   90.00
#
_symmetry.space_group_name_H-M   'P 1'
#
loop_
_entity.id
_entity.type
_entity.pdbx_description
1 polymer ?
#
loop_
_entity_poly.entity_id
_entity_poly.type
_entity_poly.pdbx_seq_one_letter_code
_entity_poly.pdbx_strand_id
1 'polypeptide(L)'
;RCQALGGAKNHAIVMPDADMENVVNSLTGAAFGSSGERCMALSVAVAVGNEAADTLIAKMQESMATLKVGPFSDKSNDFGPVITKAHQEKVCG
;
A
#
# COMPACT_ATOMS: atom_id res chain seq x y z
N ARG A 1 -26.17 15.09 18.90
CA ARG A 1 -25.89 14.40 17.61
C ARG A 1 -24.45 13.88 17.68
N CYS A 2 -24.19 12.70 17.15
CA CYS A 2 -22.85 12.08 17.16
C CYS A 2 -22.49 11.58 15.76
N GLN A 3 -21.22 11.71 15.39
CA GLN A 3 -20.60 11.08 14.23
C GLN A 3 -19.34 10.34 14.72
N ALA A 4 -19.23 9.06 14.38
CA ALA A 4 -18.07 8.22 14.72
C ALA A 4 -17.66 7.42 13.48
N LEU A 5 -16.45 7.66 12.98
CA LEU A 5 -15.92 6.98 11.78
C LEU A 5 -15.12 5.75 12.21
N GLY A 6 -15.23 4.66 11.44
CA GLY A 6 -14.62 3.37 11.73
C GLY A 6 -13.38 3.05 10.89
N GLY A 7 -13.02 1.77 10.86
CA GLY A 7 -11.95 1.22 10.02
C GLY A 7 -12.39 0.99 8.56
N ALA A 8 -11.46 0.49 7.73
CA ALA A 8 -11.69 0.28 6.31
C ALA A 8 -10.91 -0.92 5.73
N LYS A 9 -11.40 -1.40 4.59
CA LYS A 9 -10.69 -2.28 3.64
C LYS A 9 -10.92 -1.75 2.24
N ASN A 10 -10.03 -0.86 1.80
CA ASN A 10 -10.15 -0.22 0.49
C ASN A 10 -9.63 -1.14 -0.61
N HIS A 11 -10.37 -1.19 -1.71
CA HIS A 11 -10.09 -2.01 -2.89
C HIS A 11 -9.84 -1.11 -4.10
N ALA A 12 -8.84 -1.46 -4.92
CA ALA A 12 -8.62 -0.87 -6.23
C ALA A 12 -8.76 -1.95 -7.31
N ILE A 13 -9.65 -1.73 -8.27
CA ILE A 13 -9.84 -2.66 -9.40
C ILE A 13 -8.85 -2.27 -10.50
N VAL A 14 -8.01 -3.22 -10.90
CA VAL A 14 -7.03 -3.04 -11.99
C VAL A 14 -7.56 -3.80 -13.20
N MET A 15 -8.01 -3.04 -14.20
CA MET A 15 -8.54 -3.57 -15.44
C MET A 15 -7.41 -3.90 -16.43
N PRO A 16 -7.63 -4.80 -17.41
CA PRO A 16 -6.62 -5.16 -18.40
C PRO A 16 -6.13 -3.99 -19.27
N ASP A 17 -6.95 -2.96 -19.45
CA ASP A 17 -6.66 -1.75 -20.23
C ASP A 17 -6.04 -0.62 -19.39
N ALA A 18 -5.82 -0.84 -18.10
CA ALA A 18 -5.23 0.16 -17.22
C ALA A 18 -3.75 0.38 -17.56
N ASP A 19 -3.30 1.63 -17.49
CA ASP A 19 -1.88 1.97 -17.54
C ASP A 19 -1.17 1.41 -16.30
N MET A 20 -0.47 0.30 -16.48
CA MET A 20 0.14 -0.44 -15.38
C MET A 20 1.26 0.34 -14.67
N GLU A 21 1.96 1.24 -15.35
CA GLU A 21 3.02 2.04 -14.70
C GLU A 21 2.42 3.07 -13.75
N ASN A 22 1.37 3.74 -14.22
CA ASN A 22 0.64 4.68 -13.39
C ASN A 22 -0.06 3.98 -12.21
N VAL A 23 -0.64 2.79 -12.45
CA VAL A 23 -1.27 1.97 -11.41
C VAL A 23 -0.25 1.62 -10.32
N VAL A 24 0.92 1.08 -10.70
CA VAL A 24 1.97 0.69 -9.75
C VAL A 24 2.45 1.88 -8.94
N ASN A 25 2.79 2.99 -9.60
CA ASN A 25 3.24 4.21 -8.92
C ASN A 25 2.21 4.74 -7.90
N SER A 26 0.93 4.76 -8.29
CA SER A 26 -0.17 5.21 -7.42
C SER A 26 -0.41 4.25 -6.26
N LEU A 27 -0.37 2.93 -6.51
CA LEU A 27 -0.58 1.91 -5.49
C LEU A 27 0.55 1.88 -4.46
N THR A 28 1.81 2.09 -4.86
CA THR A 28 2.95 2.13 -3.94
C THR A 28 2.73 3.18 -2.84
N GLY A 29 2.37 4.41 -3.22
CA GLY A 29 2.08 5.46 -2.24
C GLY A 29 0.80 5.22 -1.44
N ALA A 30 -0.25 4.68 -2.08
CA ALA A 30 -1.54 4.44 -1.43
C ALA A 30 -1.52 3.28 -0.43
N ALA A 31 -0.71 2.24 -0.68
CA ALA A 31 -0.60 1.06 0.16
C ALA A 31 0.43 1.23 1.28
N PHE A 32 1.63 1.74 0.96
CA PHE A 32 2.75 1.80 1.90
C PHE A 32 2.94 3.16 2.57
N GLY A 33 2.39 4.23 1.99
CA GLY A 33 2.50 5.57 2.56
C GLY A 33 1.96 5.65 3.99
N SER A 34 2.69 6.37 4.86
CA SER A 34 2.43 6.38 6.31
C SER A 34 2.38 4.97 6.92
N SER A 35 3.21 4.06 6.41
CA SER A 35 3.33 2.68 6.86
C SER A 35 2.01 1.89 6.77
N GLY A 36 1.12 2.29 5.85
CA GLY A 36 -0.20 1.69 5.69
C GLY A 36 -1.21 2.00 6.81
N GLU A 37 -0.83 2.81 7.81
CA GLU A 37 -1.67 3.17 8.97
C GLU A 37 -2.65 4.31 8.62
N ARG A 38 -3.34 4.19 7.47
CA ARG A 38 -4.34 5.16 6.98
C ARG A 38 -5.67 4.45 6.75
N CYS A 39 -6.78 5.05 7.21
CA CYS A 39 -8.12 4.52 6.92
C CYS A 39 -8.44 4.51 5.40
N MET A 40 -7.73 5.31 4.61
CA MET A 40 -7.83 5.35 3.14
C MET A 40 -6.71 4.57 2.44
N ALA A 41 -5.91 3.77 3.17
CA ALA A 41 -4.85 2.96 2.56
C ALA A 41 -5.46 1.92 1.62
N LEU A 42 -4.88 1.78 0.43
CA LEU A 42 -5.27 0.74 -0.53
C LEU A 42 -4.65 -0.59 -0.12
N SER A 43 -5.40 -1.36 0.65
CA SER A 43 -4.95 -2.64 1.20
C SER A 43 -5.21 -3.84 0.27
N VAL A 44 -6.01 -3.66 -0.78
CA VAL A 44 -6.38 -4.74 -1.71
C VAL A 44 -6.36 -4.22 -3.14
N ALA A 45 -5.56 -4.83 -3.99
CA ALA A 45 -5.63 -4.67 -5.44
C ALA A 45 -6.36 -5.87 -6.04
N VAL A 46 -7.43 -5.62 -6.79
CA VAL A 46 -8.25 -6.62 -7.48
C VAL A 46 -7.89 -6.56 -8.96
N ALA A 47 -6.96 -7.41 -9.39
CA ALA A 47 -6.60 -7.52 -10.81
C ALA A 47 -7.63 -8.36 -11.56
N VAL A 48 -8.15 -7.82 -12.66
CA VAL A 48 -9.12 -8.51 -13.51
C VAL A 48 -8.37 -9.22 -14.64
N GLY A 49 -8.34 -10.55 -14.56
CA GLY A 49 -7.62 -11.41 -15.51
C GLY A 49 -6.18 -11.71 -15.10
N ASN A 50 -5.65 -12.83 -15.58
CA ASN A 50 -4.33 -13.33 -15.17
C ASN A 50 -3.18 -12.45 -15.67
N GLU A 51 -3.28 -11.95 -16.90
CA GLU A 51 -2.22 -11.09 -17.49
C GLU A 51 -2.02 -9.79 -16.71
N ALA A 52 -3.12 -9.13 -16.33
CA ALA A 52 -3.07 -7.94 -15.49
C ALA A 52 -2.51 -8.26 -14.10
N ALA A 53 -2.86 -9.42 -13.53
CA ALA A 53 -2.35 -9.86 -12.23
C ALA A 53 -0.84 -10.11 -12.26
N ASP A 54 -0.35 -10.87 -13.24
CA ASP A 54 1.06 -11.20 -13.38
C ASP A 54 1.91 -9.94 -13.62
N THR A 55 1.43 -9.05 -14.50
CA THR A 55 2.12 -7.77 -14.79
C THR A 55 2.14 -6.85 -13.58
N LEU A 56 1.02 -6.75 -12.85
CA LEU A 56 0.93 -5.96 -11.62
C LEU A 56 1.89 -6.48 -10.56
N ILE A 57 1.93 -7.80 -10.33
CA ILE A 57 2.81 -8.41 -9.34
C ILE A 57 4.28 -8.15 -9.69
N ALA A 58 4.67 -8.39 -10.96
CA ALA A 58 6.04 -8.19 -11.40
C ALA A 58 6.50 -6.73 -11.20
N LYS A 59 5.73 -5.76 -11.69
CA LYS A 59 6.09 -4.34 -11.56
C LYS A 59 6.01 -3.83 -10.11
N MET A 60 5.05 -4.31 -9.32
CA MET A 60 4.97 -3.97 -7.89
C MET A 60 6.20 -4.48 -7.12
N GLN A 61 6.68 -5.70 -7.40
CA GLN A 61 7.89 -6.24 -6.77
C GLN A 61 9.10 -5.35 -7.04
N GLU A 62 9.28 -4.91 -8.29
CA GLU A 62 10.35 -3.98 -8.67
C GLU A 62 10.23 -2.63 -7.93
N SER A 63 9.02 -2.05 -7.90
CA SER A 63 8.77 -0.79 -7.20
C SER A 63 9.04 -0.91 -5.69
N MET A 64 8.57 -1.99 -5.07
CA MET A 64 8.72 -2.25 -3.64
C MET A 64 10.18 -2.44 -3.22
N ALA A 65 11.02 -3.02 -4.09
CA ALA A 65 12.44 -3.24 -3.80
C ALA A 65 13.22 -1.92 -3.58
N THR A 66 12.70 -0.80 -4.07
CA THR A 66 13.35 0.51 -3.93
C THR A 66 12.95 1.27 -2.65
N LEU A 67 11.92 0.80 -1.94
CA LEU A 67 11.37 1.49 -0.78
C LEU A 67 12.30 1.44 0.43
N LYS A 68 12.46 2.59 1.08
CA LYS A 68 13.29 2.79 2.26
C LYS A 68 12.43 2.98 3.50
N VAL A 69 12.77 2.21 4.54
CA VAL A 69 12.09 2.23 5.83
C VAL A 69 13.07 2.71 6.89
N GLY A 70 12.67 3.68 7.70
CA GLY A 70 13.56 4.21 8.72
C GLY A 70 12.94 5.29 9.62
N PRO A 71 13.75 5.96 10.45
CA PRO A 71 13.26 6.98 11.37
C PRO A 71 12.86 8.26 10.64
N PHE A 72 11.94 9.03 11.24
CA PHE A 72 11.45 10.30 10.68
C PHE A 72 12.55 11.35 10.43
N SER A 73 13.69 11.22 11.13
CA SER A 73 14.82 12.14 11.03
C SER A 73 15.56 12.04 9.70
N ASP A 74 15.49 10.88 9.04
CA ASP A 74 16.08 10.67 7.73
C ASP A 74 15.01 10.86 6.65
N LYS A 75 15.13 11.98 5.94
CA LYS A 75 14.21 12.40 4.87
C LYS A 75 14.31 11.56 3.61
N SER A 76 15.27 10.65 3.51
CA SER A 76 15.41 9.74 2.37
C SER A 76 14.51 8.51 2.49
N ASN A 77 13.87 8.28 3.64
CA ASN A 77 12.91 7.20 3.84
C ASN A 77 11.55 7.52 3.23
N ASP A 78 10.90 6.49 2.69
CA ASP A 78 9.56 6.58 2.14
C ASP A 78 8.49 6.49 3.24
N PHE A 79 8.71 5.67 4.26
CA PHE A 79 7.81 5.54 5.41
C PHE A 79 8.52 5.07 6.68
N GLY A 80 7.83 5.25 7.82
CA GLY A 80 8.36 5.06 9.16
C GLY A 80 8.03 3.71 9.79
N PRO A 81 8.33 3.54 11.09
CA PRO A 81 7.85 2.40 11.85
C PRO A 81 6.34 2.47 12.07
N VAL A 82 5.72 1.32 12.36
CA VAL A 82 4.36 1.26 12.91
C VAL A 82 4.30 1.82 14.34
N ILE A 83 3.10 2.16 14.80
CA ILE A 83 2.91 2.95 16.01
C ILE A 83 3.42 2.31 17.32
N THR A 84 3.28 0.99 17.47
CA THR A 84 3.66 0.27 18.69
C THR A 84 4.16 -1.14 18.39
N LYS A 85 4.93 -1.71 19.33
CA LYS A 85 5.36 -3.12 19.26
C LYS A 85 4.18 -4.09 19.20
N ALA A 86 3.13 -3.85 19.98
CA ALA A 86 1.92 -4.67 19.93
C ALA A 86 1.24 -4.62 18.55
N HIS A 87 1.24 -3.44 17.89
CA HIS A 87 0.73 -3.34 16.52
C HIS A 87 1.62 -4.06 15.52
N GLN A 88 2.95 -3.95 15.68
CA GLN A 88 3.92 -4.69 14.86
C GLN A 88 3.69 -6.20 14.93
N GLU A 89 3.58 -6.76 16.14
CA GLU A 89 3.31 -8.18 16.36
C GLU A 89 2.02 -8.60 15.67
N LYS A 90 0.95 -7.80 15.80
CA LYS A 90 -0.32 -8.06 15.11
C LYS A 90 -0.20 -8.04 13.57
N VAL A 91 0.66 -7.18 13.01
CA VAL A 91 0.89 -7.11 11.56
C VAL A 91 1.71 -8.29 11.06
N CYS A 92 2.69 -8.76 11.86
CA CYS A 92 3.54 -9.90 11.51
C CYS A 92 2.82 -11.26 11.59
N GLY A 93 1.76 -11.37 12.39
CA GLY A 93 0.99 -12.61 12.59
C GLY A 93 1.45 -13.41 13.79
#